data_AF-A0A9D1ZJ57-F1
#
_entry.id   AF-A0A9D1ZJ57-F1
#
_cell.length_a   1.000
_cell.length_b   1.000
_cell.length_c   1.000
_cell.angle_alpha   90.00
_cell.angle_beta   90.00
_cell.angle_gamma   90.00
#
_symmetry.space_group_name_H-M   'P 1'
#
loop_
_entity.id
_entity.type
_entity.pdbx_description
1 polymer ?
#
loop_
_entity_poly.entity_id
_entity_poly.type
_entity_poly.pdbx_seq_one_letter_code
_entity_poly.pdbx_strand_id
1 'polypeptide(L)' 'MKFTKTKENAGKFLLDVAKLVIGGVILAGIMQQGIGYSKLYIYGGLAVLFFVAWGFILITLSDNENKKEKEETL' A
#
# COMPACT_ATOMS: atom_id res chain seq x y z
N MET A 1 12.02 -13.27 -16.50
CA MET A 1 10.79 -13.45 -15.69
C MET A 1 10.93 -13.79 -14.18
N LYS A 2 11.88 -13.23 -13.38
CA LYS A 2 11.85 -13.34 -11.89
C LYS A 2 11.47 -12.03 -11.16
N PHE A 3 11.72 -10.89 -11.78
CA PHE A 3 11.58 -9.58 -11.13
C PHE A 3 10.13 -9.08 -11.02
N THR A 4 9.27 -9.40 -11.99
CA THR A 4 7.84 -9.01 -11.99
C THR A 4 7.07 -9.67 -10.84
N LYS A 5 7.26 -10.98 -10.62
CA LYS A 5 6.61 -11.67 -9.49
C LYS A 5 7.01 -11.07 -8.12
N THR A 6 8.25 -10.66 -7.97
CA THR A 6 8.75 -10.03 -6.73
C THR A 6 8.14 -8.63 -6.53
N LYS A 7 8.00 -7.82 -7.59
CA LYS A 7 7.35 -6.50 -7.53
C LYS A 7 5.86 -6.63 -7.18
N GLU A 8 5.14 -7.56 -7.79
CA GLU A 8 3.73 -7.82 -7.46
C GLU A 8 3.54 -8.20 -5.98
N ASN A 9 4.37 -9.11 -5.46
CA ASN A 9 4.33 -9.51 -4.05
C ASN A 9 4.68 -8.35 -3.11
N ALA A 10 5.65 -7.51 -3.48
CA ALA A 10 5.99 -6.32 -2.70
C ALA A 10 4.83 -5.31 -2.66
N GLY A 11 4.12 -5.11 -3.78
CA GLY A 11 2.93 -4.26 -3.82
C GLY A 11 1.76 -4.79 -2.98
N LYS A 12 1.52 -6.10 -3.01
CA LYS A 12 0.53 -6.77 -2.13
C LYS A 12 0.89 -6.61 -0.65
N PHE A 13 2.17 -6.78 -0.31
CA PHE A 13 2.66 -6.57 1.05
C PHE A 13 2.44 -5.12 1.53
N LEU A 14 2.73 -4.13 0.68
CA LEU A 14 2.45 -2.72 0.97
C LEU A 14 0.96 -2.45 1.24
N LEU A 15 0.06 -3.09 0.48
CA LEU A 15 -1.38 -2.99 0.71
C LEU A 15 -1.82 -3.65 2.02
N ASP A 16 -1.21 -4.75 2.43
CA ASP A 16 -1.49 -5.38 3.73
C ASP A 16 -0.97 -4.53 4.90
N VAL A 17 0.20 -3.90 4.76
CA VAL A 17 0.67 -2.89 5.73
C VAL A 17 -0.31 -1.73 5.83
N ALA A 18 -0.87 -1.25 4.72
CA ALA A 18 -1.88 -0.19 4.75
C ALA A 18 -3.12 -0.58 5.58
N LYS A 19 -3.61 -1.82 5.44
CA LYS A 19 -4.70 -2.34 6.28
C LYS A 19 -4.33 -2.40 7.76
N LEU A 20 -3.08 -2.74 8.05
CA LEU A 20 -2.55 -2.80 9.42
C LEU A 20 -2.51 -1.40 10.06
N VAL A 21 -2.13 -0.37 9.28
CA VAL A 21 -2.18 1.04 9.70
C VAL A 21 -3.63 1.48 9.98
N ILE A 22 -4.60 1.10 9.14
CA ILE A 22 -6.02 1.39 9.39
C ILE A 22 -6.45 0.82 10.76
N GLY A 23 -6.12 -0.44 11.03
CA GLY A 23 -6.41 -1.09 12.31
C GLY A 23 -5.76 -0.37 13.49
N GLY A 24 -4.49 0.03 13.35
CA GLY A 24 -3.74 0.77 14.37
C GLY A 24 -4.34 2.15 14.68
N VAL A 25 -4.78 2.88 13.65
CA VAL A 25 -5.41 4.21 13.81
C VAL A 25 -6.76 4.10 14.53
N ILE A 26 -7.59 3.11 14.17
CA ILE A 26 -8.86 2.86 14.86
C ILE A 26 -8.62 2.48 16.31
N LEU A 27 -7.68 1.56 16.57
CA LEU A 27 -7.37 1.10 17.92
C LEU A 27 -6.81 2.23 18.79
N ALA A 28 -5.90 3.05 18.27
CA ALA A 28 -5.38 4.23 18.96
C ALA A 28 -6.46 5.29 19.23
N GLY A 29 -7.46 5.39 18.35
CA GLY A 29 -8.65 6.22 18.58
C GLY A 29 -9.46 5.71 19.78
N ILE A 30 -9.75 4.41 19.83
CA ILE A 30 -10.50 3.81 20.94
C ILE A 30 -9.73 3.92 22.26
N MET A 31 -8.40 3.74 22.24
CA MET A 31 -7.55 3.87 23.42
C MET A 31 -7.43 5.31 23.96
N GLN A 32 -8.01 6.31 23.29
CA GLN A 32 -8.08 7.70 23.74
C GLN A 32 -6.74 8.18 24.33
N GLN A 33 -5.64 7.98 23.59
CA GLN A 33 -4.25 8.22 24.04
C GLN A 33 -3.89 9.70 24.33
N GLY A 34 -4.86 10.56 24.66
CA GLY A 34 -4.66 12.00 24.85
C GLY A 34 -4.33 12.76 23.56
N ILE A 35 -4.18 12.07 22.44
CA ILE A 35 -4.02 12.65 21.11
C ILE A 35 -5.41 12.98 20.57
N GLY A 36 -5.63 14.23 20.15
CA GLY A 36 -6.91 14.65 19.59
C GLY A 36 -7.30 13.80 18.38
N TYR A 37 -8.51 13.22 18.43
CA TYR A 37 -9.07 12.33 17.40
C TYR A 37 -8.84 12.84 15.97
N SER A 38 -9.09 14.13 15.73
CA SER A 38 -8.92 14.75 14.43
C SER A 38 -7.49 14.63 13.90
N LYS A 39 -6.47 14.83 14.75
CA LYS A 39 -5.06 14.69 14.34
C LYS A 39 -4.75 13.23 14.04
N LEU A 40 -5.22 12.32 14.89
CA LEU A 40 -4.99 10.89 14.73
C LEU A 40 -5.53 10.36 13.38
N TYR A 41 -6.76 10.74 13.03
CA TYR A 41 -7.37 10.33 11.77
C TYR A 41 -6.77 11.02 10.55
N ILE A 42 -6.32 12.28 10.67
CA ILE A 42 -5.66 12.99 9.55
C ILE A 42 -4.31 12.34 9.23
N TYR A 43 -3.44 12.18 10.22
CA TYR A 43 -2.12 11.57 10.02
C TYR A 43 -2.24 10.09 9.61
N GLY A 44 -3.14 9.35 10.27
CA GLY A 44 -3.44 7.97 9.93
C GLY A 44 -3.97 7.82 8.51
N GLY A 45 -4.94 8.65 8.12
CA GLY A 45 -5.52 8.66 6.78
C GLY A 45 -4.51 9.02 5.70
N LEU A 46 -3.66 10.03 5.93
CA LEU A 46 -2.56 10.40 5.03
C LEU A 46 -1.56 9.25 4.82
N ALA A 47 -1.17 8.58 5.91
CA ALA A 47 -0.25 7.44 5.85
C ALA A 47 -0.84 6.28 5.04
N VAL A 48 -2.13 5.97 5.24
CA VAL A 48 -2.84 4.92 4.48
C VAL A 48 -2.91 5.27 3.00
N LEU A 49 -3.30 6.50 2.66
CA LEU A 49 -3.36 6.97 1.27
C LEU A 49 -2.02 6.82 0.57
N PHE A 50 -0.93 7.18 1.26
CA PHE A 50 0.43 7.05 0.73
C PHE A 50 0.80 5.58 0.46
N PHE A 51 0.58 4.69 1.43
CA PHE A 51 0.89 3.26 1.28
C PHE A 51 0.04 2.58 0.20
N VAL A 52 -1.26 2.91 0.12
CA VAL A 52 -2.16 2.38 -0.91
C VAL A 52 -1.73 2.86 -2.29
N ALA A 53 -1.45 4.16 -2.46
CA ALA A 53 -0.99 4.71 -3.73
C ALA A 53 0.33 4.06 -4.17
N TRP A 54 1.30 3.95 -3.27
CA TRP A 54 2.58 3.31 -3.57
C TRP A 54 2.43 1.82 -3.91
N GLY A 55 1.59 1.09 -3.16
CA GLY A 55 1.27 -0.31 -3.43
C GLY A 55 0.64 -0.51 -4.81
N PHE A 56 -0.34 0.34 -5.17
CA PHE A 56 -0.99 0.28 -6.48
C PHE A 56 -0.05 0.63 -7.64
N ILE A 57 0.80 1.65 -7.46
CA ILE A 57 1.80 2.05 -8.46
C ILE A 57 2.77 0.88 -8.71
N LEU A 58 3.23 0.22 -7.64
CA LEU A 58 4.19 -0.88 -7.74
C LEU A 58 3.59 -2.13 -8.42
N ILE A 59 2.32 -2.45 -8.14
CA ILE A 59 1.57 -3.50 -8.84
C ILE A 59 1.38 -3.12 -10.32
N THR A 60 0.96 -1.89 -10.61
CA THR A 60 0.67 -1.42 -11.98
C THR A 60 1.93 -1.40 -12.84
N LEU A 61 3.07 -0.94 -12.31
CA LEU A 61 4.35 -1.01 -13.04
C LEU A 61 4.76 -2.45 -13.33
N SER A 62 4.58 -3.34 -12.36
CA SER A 62 4.91 -4.76 -12.51
C SER A 62 4.07 -5.45 -13.59
N ASP A 63 2.80 -5.04 -13.73
CA ASP A 63 1.89 -5.57 -14.74
C ASP A 63 2.24 -5.07 -16.16
N ASN A 64 2.63 -3.78 -16.27
CA ASN A 64 3.06 -3.19 -17.54
C ASN A 64 4.38 -3.78 -18.07
N GLU A 65 5.36 -4.07 -17.21
CA GLU A 65 6.60 -4.75 -17.61
C GLU A 65 6.32 -6.16 -18.17
N ASN A 66 5.39 -6.90 -17.56
CA ASN A 66 5.01 -8.23 -18.01
C ASN A 66 4.36 -8.20 -19.40
N LYS A 67 3.59 -7.15 -19.69
CA LYS A 67 2.91 -6.98 -20.98
C LYS A 67 3.88 -6.65 -22.11
N LYS A 68 4.89 -5.80 -21.85
CA LYS A 68 5.96 -5.46 -22.80
C LYS A 68 6.83 -6.66 -23.17
N GLU A 69 7.20 -7.50 -22.19
CA GLU A 69 8.02 -8.71 -22.41
C GLU A 69 7.30 -9.71 -23.36
N LYS A 70 5.97 -9.73 -23.38
CA LYS A 70 5.16 -10.60 -24.26
C LYS A 70 4.92 -10.07 -25.68
N GLU A 71 4.96 -8.76 -25.91
CA GLU A 71 4.85 -8.18 -27.26
C GLU A 71 6.18 -8.21 -28.02
N GLU A 72 7.33 -8.16 -27.35
CA GLU A 72 8.66 -8.27 -28.00
C GLU A 72 9.07 -9.71 -28.35
N THR A 73 8.37 -10.72 -27.84
CA THR A 73 8.65 -12.14 -28.11
C THR A 73 7.71 -12.79 -29.14
N LEU A 74 6.79 -12.01 -29.72
CA LEU A 74 5.83 -12.40 -30.77
C LEU A 74 6.26 -11.84 -32.12
#